data_AF-N6U5H5-F1
#
_entry.id   AF-N6U5H5-F1
#
_cell.length_a   1.000
_cell.length_b   1.000
_cell.length_c   1.000
_cell.angle_alpha   90.00
_cell.angle_beta   90.00
_cell.angle_gamma   90.00
#
_symmetry.space_group_name_H-M   'P 1'
#
loop_
_entity.id
_entity.type
_entity.pdbx_description
1 polymer ?
#
loop_
_entity_poly.entity_id
_entity_poly.type
_entity_poly.pdbx_seq_one_letter_code
_entity_poly.pdbx_strand_id
1 'polypeptide(L)'
;MHVKVNVGDPKLLLKYCSKPCNIILKCKHKCSGTCSECIQCRFHKRCAEKCAQPLVCNHECVTPCRESCKPCTRTCEMRCAHSKCKKKCGAPCTPCKQMCERQCKHLKCTCPCGLICDVEPCTQRCTKLLKCGHVCVGFCGDPCPPLCRTCDYEKLTEIFFGNEGEEDAVFVLLKDCGHVLESTGLESWMNEAQDLIQFKRCPKCSTNITTTQRFSDFVKRSIQDVSNAKWMTYGTHEDNEEFRGRLRRTLHLSINSRNPIFEDKSNTLSRAFSKLLKRLEPERERRSQPINKIELKAIESKIQVLSYIVNCFKREYNTPKNDDPSTLLLNLILDILMRSEDHITNQEIDDLELEIKRLQKAVQFDLIRKSSAFIPACKSNEEVKALSLDIETVVFGHKKYSDDLDRTLLTQLKELALKLECSLSINEEDRVQIVKAMGFPRGHWYKCPNGHPYCIADCGGAMEESKCFCGEAIGGTRHRLLGTNQLATEMDGATSSAWPGPLH
;
A
#
# COMPACT_ATOMS: atom_id res chain seq x y z
N MET A 1 21.21 -37.91 -23.99
CA MET A 1 19.85 -37.77 -24.54
C MET A 1 19.67 -36.33 -25.00
N HIS A 2 19.90 -36.08 -26.30
CA HIS A 2 19.69 -34.77 -26.91
C HIS A 2 18.20 -34.56 -27.11
N VAL A 3 17.57 -33.71 -26.29
CA VAL A 3 16.24 -33.18 -26.58
C VAL A 3 16.42 -32.19 -27.73
N LYS A 4 15.97 -32.56 -28.92
CA LYS A 4 15.83 -31.64 -30.06
C LYS A 4 14.87 -30.54 -29.65
N VAL A 5 15.40 -29.37 -29.30
CA VAL A 5 14.60 -28.14 -29.17
C VAL A 5 14.12 -27.79 -30.57
N ASN A 6 12.81 -27.93 -30.80
CA ASN A 6 12.21 -27.53 -32.06
C ASN A 6 12.20 -26.00 -32.11
N VAL A 7 13.08 -25.39 -32.91
CA VAL A 7 13.33 -23.93 -33.01
C VAL A 7 12.17 -23.18 -33.71
N GLY A 8 11.01 -23.83 -33.88
CA GLY A 8 9.87 -23.34 -34.66
C GLY A 8 8.57 -23.09 -33.90
N ASP A 9 8.50 -23.23 -32.57
CA ASP A 9 7.29 -22.89 -31.81
C ASP A 9 7.25 -21.37 -31.52
N PRO A 10 6.32 -20.60 -32.12
CA PRO A 10 6.18 -19.17 -31.85
C PRO A 10 6.00 -18.86 -30.35
N LYS A 11 5.44 -19.80 -29.57
CA LYS A 11 5.24 -19.67 -28.13
C LYS A 11 6.55 -19.68 -27.33
N LEU A 12 7.59 -20.37 -27.81
CA LEU A 12 8.94 -20.40 -27.20
C LEU A 12 9.76 -19.15 -27.55
N LEU A 13 9.61 -18.62 -28.76
CA LEU A 13 10.32 -17.41 -29.22
C LEU A 13 9.88 -16.16 -28.46
N LEU A 14 8.60 -16.08 -28.07
CA LEU A 14 8.06 -14.94 -27.34
C LEU A 14 8.64 -14.76 -25.94
N LYS A 15 9.16 -15.83 -25.31
CA LYS A 15 9.87 -15.74 -24.02
C LYS A 15 11.17 -14.95 -24.10
N TYR A 16 11.71 -14.74 -25.30
CA TYR A 16 12.95 -14.00 -25.54
C TYR A 16 12.70 -12.64 -26.21
N CYS A 17 11.44 -12.21 -26.34
CA CYS A 17 11.11 -10.93 -26.96
C CYS A 17 11.57 -9.75 -26.09
N SER A 18 12.60 -9.05 -26.55
CA SER A 18 13.21 -7.89 -25.88
C SER A 18 12.58 -6.54 -26.23
N LYS A 19 11.51 -6.52 -27.04
CA LYS A 19 10.82 -5.27 -27.44
C LYS A 19 10.36 -4.52 -26.18
N PRO A 20 10.60 -3.21 -26.05
CA PRO A 20 10.18 -2.44 -24.87
C PRO A 20 8.65 -2.40 -24.76
N CYS A 21 8.13 -2.55 -23.54
CA CYS A 21 6.71 -2.57 -23.24
C CYS A 21 6.08 -1.18 -23.42
N ASN A 22 6.67 -0.14 -22.82
CA ASN A 22 6.26 1.27 -22.94
C ASN A 22 4.81 1.60 -22.52
N ILE A 23 4.05 0.67 -21.95
CA ILE A 23 2.70 0.90 -21.43
C ILE A 23 2.77 1.83 -20.22
N ILE A 24 1.81 2.75 -20.10
CA ILE A 24 1.62 3.57 -18.90
C ILE A 24 0.95 2.70 -17.84
N LEU A 25 1.66 2.49 -16.73
CA LEU A 25 1.18 1.72 -15.59
C LEU A 25 0.15 2.52 -14.78
N LYS A 26 -0.57 1.85 -13.87
CA LYS A 26 -1.53 2.49 -12.95
C LYS A 26 -0.92 3.63 -12.15
N CYS A 27 0.35 3.47 -11.75
CA CYS A 27 1.16 4.50 -11.09
C CYS A 27 1.58 5.67 -11.98
N LYS A 28 1.05 5.75 -13.20
CA LYS A 28 1.31 6.79 -14.22
C LYS A 28 2.73 6.81 -14.77
N HIS A 29 3.61 5.94 -14.31
CA HIS A 29 4.94 5.75 -14.88
C HIS A 29 4.90 4.87 -16.12
N LYS A 30 5.85 5.09 -17.02
CA LYS A 30 6.06 4.25 -18.20
C LYS A 30 6.75 2.94 -17.79
N CYS A 31 6.22 1.81 -18.25
CA CYS A 31 6.81 0.51 -17.98
C CYS A 31 8.19 0.40 -18.65
N SER A 32 9.23 0.26 -17.84
CA SER A 32 10.62 0.02 -18.29
C SER A 32 10.90 -1.44 -18.66
N GLY A 33 9.85 -2.26 -18.73
CA GLY A 33 9.96 -3.68 -19.01
C GLY A 33 10.08 -4.00 -20.49
N THR A 34 10.50 -5.22 -20.78
CA THR A 34 10.39 -5.81 -22.12
C THR A 34 9.12 -6.64 -22.25
N CYS A 35 8.80 -7.03 -23.48
CA CYS A 35 7.65 -7.88 -23.80
C CYS A 35 7.71 -9.22 -23.04
N SER A 36 8.89 -9.84 -22.94
CA SER A 36 9.07 -11.08 -22.16
C SER A 36 8.89 -10.86 -20.66
N GLU A 37 9.50 -9.81 -20.09
CA GLU A 37 9.35 -9.45 -18.67
C GLU A 37 7.91 -9.11 -18.28
N CYS A 38 7.13 -8.56 -19.21
CA CYS A 38 5.73 -8.19 -18.99
C CYS A 38 4.73 -9.27 -19.45
N ILE A 39 5.22 -10.44 -19.85
CA ILE A 39 4.42 -11.56 -20.35
C ILE A 39 3.43 -11.06 -21.41
N GLN A 40 3.94 -10.34 -22.42
CA GLN A 40 3.17 -9.71 -23.50
C GLN A 40 2.02 -8.81 -23.00
N CYS A 41 2.31 -8.01 -21.98
CA CYS A 41 1.37 -7.08 -21.32
C CYS A 41 0.25 -7.77 -20.52
N ARG A 42 0.36 -9.06 -20.23
CA ARG A 42 -0.55 -9.77 -19.32
C ARG A 42 -0.23 -9.47 -17.85
N PHE A 43 1.05 -9.43 -17.51
CA PHE A 43 1.52 -9.11 -16.17
C PHE A 43 2.71 -8.18 -16.25
N HIS A 44 2.53 -6.91 -15.93
CA HIS A 44 3.62 -5.96 -16.02
C HIS A 44 4.69 -6.24 -14.94
N LYS A 45 5.95 -6.01 -15.30
CA LYS A 45 7.00 -5.94 -14.28
C LYS A 45 6.71 -4.78 -13.35
N ARG A 46 7.10 -4.90 -12.07
CA ARG A 46 6.90 -3.82 -11.09
C ARG A 46 7.63 -2.57 -11.56
N CYS A 47 6.99 -1.42 -11.36
CA CYS A 47 7.57 -0.13 -11.67
C CYS A 47 8.92 0.02 -10.97
N ALA A 48 9.92 0.52 -11.70
CA ALA A 48 11.29 0.74 -11.22
C ALA A 48 11.64 2.23 -11.07
N GLU A 49 10.70 3.14 -11.39
CA GLU A 49 10.90 4.58 -11.26
C GLU A 49 11.13 4.98 -9.81
N LYS A 50 12.07 5.91 -9.58
CA LYS A 50 12.37 6.38 -8.23
C LYS A 50 11.17 7.14 -7.68
N CYS A 51 10.77 6.85 -6.44
CA CYS A 51 9.70 7.61 -5.79
C CYS A 51 10.06 9.10 -5.63
N ALA A 52 11.33 9.41 -5.33
CA ALA A 52 11.89 10.76 -5.15
C ALA A 52 11.19 11.65 -4.10
N GLN A 53 10.24 11.12 -3.32
CA GLN A 53 9.50 11.87 -2.31
C GLN A 53 9.93 11.44 -0.90
N PRO A 54 10.13 12.41 0.03
CA PRO A 54 10.41 12.11 1.41
C PRO A 54 9.21 11.41 2.07
N LEU A 55 9.49 10.41 2.91
CA LEU A 55 8.49 9.80 3.77
C LEU A 55 8.07 10.76 4.88
N VAL A 56 6.98 10.46 5.60
CA VAL A 56 6.51 11.24 6.76
C VAL A 56 7.57 11.41 7.86
N CYS A 57 8.62 10.60 7.85
CA CYS A 57 9.75 10.71 8.78
C CYS A 57 10.94 11.49 8.23
N ASN A 58 10.79 12.21 7.11
CA ASN A 58 11.83 12.95 6.37
C ASN A 58 12.96 12.09 5.77
N HIS A 59 12.91 10.76 5.90
CA HIS A 59 13.82 9.89 5.17
C HIS A 59 13.41 9.79 3.70
N GLU A 60 14.41 9.75 2.82
CA GLU A 60 14.21 9.44 1.41
C GLU A 60 13.60 8.04 1.24
N CYS A 61 12.59 7.94 0.37
CA CYS A 61 12.00 6.66 0.03
C CYS A 61 12.93 5.86 -0.90
N VAL A 62 13.34 4.67 -0.45
CA VAL A 62 14.17 3.75 -1.24
C VAL A 62 13.36 2.78 -2.11
N THR A 63 12.03 2.76 -1.96
CA THR A 63 11.16 1.87 -2.74
C THR A 63 10.94 2.45 -4.14
N PRO A 64 11.08 1.63 -5.19
CA PRO A 64 10.69 2.06 -6.52
C PRO A 64 9.18 2.24 -6.58
N CYS A 65 8.73 3.38 -7.08
CA CYS A 65 7.35 3.85 -7.17
C CYS A 65 6.66 4.24 -5.85
N ARG A 66 5.96 5.38 -5.89
CA ARG A 66 5.18 5.93 -4.76
C ARG A 66 4.02 5.02 -4.33
N GLU A 67 3.33 4.38 -5.28
CA GLU A 67 2.22 3.47 -4.96
C GLU A 67 2.65 2.23 -4.18
N SER A 68 3.95 1.91 -4.22
CA SER A 68 4.53 0.76 -3.53
C SER A 68 5.28 1.17 -2.26
N CYS A 69 5.25 2.46 -1.87
CA CYS A 69 5.95 2.96 -0.69
C CYS A 69 5.60 2.15 0.56
N LYS A 70 6.65 1.73 1.28
CA LYS A 70 6.53 0.97 2.52
C LYS A 70 6.93 1.83 3.71
N PRO A 71 6.48 1.48 4.93
CA PRO A 71 6.98 2.11 6.14
C PRO A 71 8.52 2.08 6.19
N CYS A 72 9.12 3.15 6.70
CA CYS A 72 10.57 3.29 6.74
C CYS A 72 11.24 2.19 7.59
N THR A 73 12.27 1.54 7.05
CA THR A 73 13.01 0.45 7.72
C THR A 73 14.34 0.90 8.35
N ARG A 74 14.69 2.19 8.21
CA ARG A 74 15.84 2.80 8.91
C ARG A 74 15.65 2.77 10.43
N THR A 75 16.72 2.94 11.17
CA THR A 75 16.65 3.15 12.63
C THR A 75 15.95 4.47 12.93
N CYS A 76 15.10 4.51 13.94
CA CYS A 76 14.45 5.76 14.34
C CYS A 76 15.45 6.74 14.95
N GLU A 77 15.41 8.00 14.52
CA GLU A 77 16.28 9.07 15.01
C GLU A 77 15.63 9.90 16.14
N MET A 78 14.36 9.62 16.45
CA MET A 78 13.61 10.32 17.49
C MET A 78 14.23 10.10 18.88
N ARG A 79 14.40 11.21 19.59
CA ARG A 79 14.88 11.27 20.96
C ARG A 79 14.24 12.44 21.69
N CYS A 80 14.13 12.30 23.00
CA CYS A 80 13.87 13.39 23.92
C CYS A 80 15.08 13.51 24.86
N ALA A 81 15.04 14.44 25.81
CA ALA A 81 16.09 14.54 26.82
C ALA A 81 16.25 13.26 27.67
N HIS A 82 15.16 12.50 27.82
CA HIS A 82 15.11 11.29 28.65
C HIS A 82 15.60 10.01 27.96
N SER A 83 15.36 9.86 26.65
CA SER A 83 15.61 8.59 25.96
C SER A 83 15.62 8.73 24.43
N LYS A 84 16.25 7.74 23.78
CA LYS A 84 16.27 7.56 22.32
C LYS A 84 15.41 6.36 21.91
N CYS A 85 14.65 6.51 20.83
CA CYS A 85 13.86 5.41 20.26
C CYS A 85 14.77 4.31 19.68
N LYS A 86 14.49 3.04 20.00
CA LYS A 86 15.22 1.87 19.48
C LYS A 86 14.48 1.12 18.38
N LYS A 87 13.27 1.57 18.01
CA LYS A 87 12.43 0.92 16.99
C LYS A 87 12.89 1.26 15.57
N LYS A 88 12.36 0.53 14.58
CA LYS A 88 12.40 0.94 13.17
C LYS A 88 11.60 2.24 12.98
N CYS A 89 12.04 3.12 12.09
CA CYS A 89 11.49 4.46 11.97
C CYS A 89 10.02 4.47 11.51
N GLY A 90 9.60 3.52 10.67
CA GLY A 90 8.21 3.35 10.25
C GLY A 90 7.29 2.86 11.37
N ALA A 91 7.84 2.27 12.44
CA ALA A 91 7.06 1.90 13.61
C ALA A 91 6.77 3.14 14.48
N PRO A 92 5.55 3.29 15.00
CA PRO A 92 5.19 4.37 15.90
C PRO A 92 6.08 4.42 17.16
N CYS A 93 6.52 5.62 17.50
CA CYS A 93 7.29 5.87 18.71
C CYS A 93 6.36 5.82 19.93
N THR A 94 6.84 5.24 21.04
CA THR A 94 6.10 5.30 22.30
C THR A 94 6.30 6.68 22.93
N PRO A 95 5.25 7.45 23.24
CA PRO A 95 5.38 8.75 23.90
C PRO A 95 6.13 8.65 25.23
N CYS A 96 6.98 9.64 25.52
CA CYS A 96 7.74 9.67 26.77
C CYS A 96 6.81 9.97 27.96
N LYS A 97 6.85 9.11 28.98
CA LYS A 97 6.05 9.26 30.22
C LYS A 97 6.79 9.95 31.37
N GLN A 98 8.08 10.25 31.21
CA GLN A 98 8.85 11.00 32.21
C GLN A 98 8.40 12.47 32.22
N MET A 99 8.62 13.17 33.34
CA MET A 99 8.21 14.57 33.50
C MET A 99 8.99 15.49 32.56
N CYS A 100 8.34 16.52 32.03
CA CYS A 100 8.98 17.47 31.12
C CYS A 100 10.10 18.27 31.82
N GLU A 101 11.22 18.50 31.11
CA GLU A 101 12.35 19.30 31.64
C GLU A 101 12.14 20.82 31.51
N ARG A 102 11.04 21.28 30.89
CA ARG A 102 10.73 22.71 30.71
C ARG A 102 10.45 23.35 32.07
N GLN A 103 11.47 23.99 32.64
CA GLN A 103 11.38 24.73 33.89
C GLN A 103 12.43 25.84 33.97
N CYS A 104 12.09 26.94 34.61
CA CYS A 104 13.01 28.00 35.00
C CYS A 104 12.48 28.68 36.27
N LYS A 105 13.13 29.77 36.71
CA LYS A 105 12.67 30.53 37.88
C LYS A 105 11.28 31.19 37.71
N HIS A 106 10.77 31.27 36.48
CA HIS A 106 9.49 31.92 36.16
C HIS A 106 8.34 30.93 35.91
N LEU A 107 8.63 29.69 35.50
CA LEU A 107 7.62 28.71 35.09
C LEU A 107 8.12 27.27 35.23
N LYS A 108 7.19 26.32 35.33
CA LYS A 108 7.49 24.88 35.38
C LYS A 108 6.35 24.09 34.73
N CYS A 109 6.69 23.25 33.75
CA CYS A 109 5.74 22.32 33.12
C CYS A 109 5.44 21.16 34.08
N THR A 110 4.17 20.75 34.15
CA THR A 110 3.73 19.60 34.97
C THR A 110 3.35 18.38 34.14
N CYS A 111 3.31 18.50 32.81
CA CYS A 111 2.95 17.41 31.91
C CYS A 111 4.09 16.39 31.69
N PRO A 112 3.75 15.13 31.36
CA PRO A 112 4.68 14.20 30.75
C PRO A 112 5.33 14.75 29.48
N CYS A 113 6.61 14.46 29.28
CA CYS A 113 7.44 14.96 28.18
C CYS A 113 6.86 14.67 26.79
N GLY A 114 6.13 13.56 26.61
CA GLY A 114 5.49 13.19 25.35
C GLY A 114 4.21 13.96 25.03
N LEU A 115 3.65 14.70 25.99
CA LEU A 115 2.45 15.52 25.79
C LEU A 115 2.83 16.98 25.52
N ILE A 116 1.91 17.72 24.89
CA ILE A 116 2.01 19.18 24.73
C ILE A 116 2.17 19.82 26.11
N CYS A 117 3.03 20.83 26.22
CA CYS A 117 3.28 21.49 27.50
C CYS A 117 2.04 22.29 27.94
N ASP A 118 1.84 22.39 29.25
CA ASP A 118 0.81 23.20 29.92
C ASP A 118 1.23 24.67 30.12
N VAL A 119 2.49 25.00 29.81
CA VAL A 119 3.07 26.33 29.97
C VAL A 119 3.83 26.74 28.72
N GLU A 120 3.65 27.99 28.29
CA GLU A 120 4.41 28.58 27.18
C GLU A 120 5.91 28.73 27.51
N PRO A 121 6.80 28.82 26.50
CA PRO A 121 8.22 29.09 26.72
C PRO A 121 8.45 30.42 27.44
N CYS A 122 9.48 30.47 28.29
CA CYS A 122 9.82 31.71 28.99
C CYS A 122 10.33 32.75 27.99
N THR A 123 9.77 33.97 28.01
CA THR A 123 10.15 35.08 27.12
C THR A 123 11.20 36.01 27.74
N GLN A 124 11.57 35.80 29.00
CA GLN A 124 12.57 36.61 29.70
C GLN A 124 13.98 36.34 29.16
N ARG A 125 14.79 37.40 29.01
CA ARG A 125 16.20 37.27 28.60
C ARG A 125 17.01 36.50 29.63
N CYS A 126 18.02 35.76 29.15
CA CYS A 126 18.94 35.06 30.03
C CYS A 126 19.91 36.05 30.69
N THR A 127 20.03 35.99 32.02
CA THR A 127 20.96 36.82 32.80
C THR A 127 22.28 36.12 33.10
N LYS A 128 22.53 34.93 32.53
CA LYS A 128 23.77 34.18 32.75
C LYS A 128 24.91 34.80 31.93
N LEU A 129 26.12 34.74 32.48
CA LEU A 129 27.33 35.13 31.78
C LEU A 129 27.89 33.92 31.00
N LEU A 130 28.29 34.15 29.76
CA LEU A 130 29.03 33.18 28.95
C LEU A 130 30.48 33.07 29.44
N LYS A 131 31.24 32.11 28.91
CA LYS A 131 32.65 31.90 29.29
C LYS A 131 33.53 33.14 29.06
N CYS A 132 33.17 34.00 28.11
CA CYS A 132 33.86 35.26 27.83
C CYS A 132 33.48 36.40 28.80
N GLY A 133 32.58 36.18 29.76
CA GLY A 133 32.14 37.18 30.74
C GLY A 133 30.97 38.06 30.29
N HIS A 134 30.56 38.00 29.01
CA HIS A 134 29.41 38.75 28.50
C HIS A 134 28.07 38.06 28.77
N VAL A 135 26.99 38.84 28.81
CA VAL A 135 25.62 38.34 29.01
C VAL A 135 25.17 37.48 27.83
N CYS A 136 24.47 36.39 28.12
CA CYS A 136 23.91 35.47 27.13
C CYS A 136 22.87 36.16 26.21
N VAL A 137 22.92 35.83 24.92
CA VAL A 137 22.01 36.34 23.88
C VAL A 137 20.71 35.53 23.73
N GLY A 138 20.47 34.57 24.62
CA GLY A 138 19.32 33.67 24.57
C GLY A 138 18.29 33.94 25.68
N PHE A 139 17.35 33.01 25.83
CA PHE A 139 16.27 33.11 26.81
C PHE A 139 16.56 32.39 28.13
N CYS A 140 15.85 32.81 29.19
CA CYS A 140 15.88 32.15 30.49
C CYS A 140 15.30 30.74 30.41
N GLY A 141 15.99 29.76 31.00
CA GLY A 141 15.57 28.35 31.03
C GLY A 141 16.04 27.53 29.82
N ASP A 142 16.41 28.18 28.72
CA ASP A 142 16.95 27.50 27.55
C ASP A 142 18.47 27.27 27.65
N PRO A 143 19.01 26.30 26.88
CA PRO A 143 20.45 26.19 26.68
C PRO A 143 21.02 27.50 26.13
N CYS A 144 22.01 28.05 26.80
CA CYS A 144 22.67 29.27 26.35
C CYS A 144 23.42 29.02 25.03
N PRO A 145 23.18 29.82 23.98
CA PRO A 145 23.99 29.77 22.77
C PRO A 145 25.48 29.97 23.09
N PRO A 146 26.39 29.23 22.43
CA PRO A 146 27.83 29.38 22.67
C PRO A 146 28.41 30.68 22.07
N LEU A 147 27.65 31.37 21.22
CA LEU A 147 28.05 32.60 20.55
C LEU A 147 27.71 33.84 21.38
N CYS A 148 28.62 34.82 21.39
CA CYS A 148 28.47 36.07 22.11
C CYS A 148 28.27 37.25 21.13
N ARG A 149 27.35 38.18 21.45
CA ARG A 149 27.14 39.40 20.64
C ARG A 149 28.42 40.23 20.47
N THR A 150 29.25 40.32 21.51
CA THR A 150 30.49 41.12 21.48
C THR A 150 31.66 40.37 20.84
N CYS A 151 31.87 39.10 21.21
CA CYS A 151 33.04 38.34 20.75
C CYS A 151 32.84 37.69 19.38
N ASP A 152 31.60 37.35 19.02
CA ASP A 152 31.24 36.62 17.81
C ASP A 152 30.26 37.42 16.94
N TYR A 153 30.33 38.75 16.97
CA TYR A 153 29.38 39.66 16.31
C TYR A 153 29.11 39.24 14.86
N GLU A 154 30.17 39.10 14.04
CA GLU A 154 30.06 38.75 12.63
C GLU A 154 29.31 37.43 12.37
N LYS A 155 29.53 36.41 13.22
CA LYS A 155 28.86 35.11 13.09
C LYS A 155 27.40 35.16 13.54
N LEU A 156 27.12 35.99 14.54
CA LEU A 156 25.78 36.13 15.11
C LEU A 156 24.89 36.99 14.21
N THR A 157 25.46 37.98 13.54
CA THR A 157 24.77 38.90 12.62
C THR A 157 24.84 38.45 11.15
N GLU A 158 25.35 37.25 10.87
CA GLU A 158 25.30 36.65 9.55
C GLU A 158 23.84 36.53 9.11
N ILE A 159 23.48 37.26 8.05
CA ILE A 159 22.09 37.36 7.58
C ILE A 159 21.60 35.97 7.16
N PHE A 160 20.52 35.53 7.78
CA PHE A 160 19.83 34.29 7.40
C PHE A 160 18.32 34.50 7.30
N PHE A 161 17.71 35.10 8.33
CA PHE A 161 16.30 35.50 8.35
C PHE A 161 16.09 37.00 8.13
N GLY A 162 17.14 37.83 8.27
CA GLY A 162 17.09 39.28 8.05
C GLY A 162 17.09 40.11 9.33
N ASN A 163 16.75 39.51 10.47
CA ASN A 163 16.63 40.21 11.77
C ASN A 163 17.87 40.00 12.66
N GLU A 164 18.88 39.23 12.22
CA GLU A 164 20.04 38.88 13.06
C GLU A 164 20.85 40.10 13.54
N GLY A 165 20.85 41.17 12.75
CA GLY A 165 21.59 42.41 13.02
C GLY A 165 20.95 43.34 14.05
N GLU A 166 19.70 43.10 14.45
CA GLU A 166 18.99 43.97 15.40
C GLU A 166 19.64 43.87 16.79
N GLU A 167 19.76 45.02 17.49
CA GLU A 167 20.41 45.11 18.80
C GLU A 167 19.71 44.22 19.84
N ASP A 168 18.39 44.13 19.75
CA ASP A 168 17.54 43.38 20.64
C ASP A 168 17.25 41.95 20.14
N ALA A 169 17.82 41.50 19.01
CA ALA A 169 17.65 40.12 18.55
C ALA A 169 18.08 39.09 19.61
N VAL A 170 17.28 38.02 19.73
CA VAL A 170 17.47 36.94 20.69
C VAL A 170 17.67 35.62 19.94
N PHE A 171 18.61 34.80 20.40
CA PHE A 171 19.05 33.62 19.66
C PHE A 171 18.75 32.32 20.40
N VAL A 172 18.46 31.28 19.62
CA VAL A 172 18.12 29.95 20.11
C VAL A 172 19.14 28.94 19.59
N LEU A 173 19.65 28.10 20.49
CA LEU A 173 20.50 26.97 20.15
C LEU A 173 19.65 25.72 19.89
N LEU A 174 19.68 25.21 18.66
CA LEU A 174 19.08 23.92 18.32
C LEU A 174 19.97 22.77 18.84
N LYS A 175 19.58 22.11 19.94
CA LYS A 175 20.37 21.01 20.54
C LYS A 175 20.59 19.83 19.59
N ASP A 176 19.71 19.66 18.62
CA ASP A 176 19.72 18.53 17.68
C ASP A 176 20.87 18.62 16.65
N CYS A 177 21.33 19.84 16.31
CA CYS A 177 22.35 20.07 15.28
C CYS A 177 23.42 21.11 15.64
N GLY A 178 23.25 21.87 16.72
CA GLY A 178 24.21 22.89 17.18
C GLY A 178 24.07 24.26 16.51
N HIS A 179 23.17 24.44 15.55
CA HIS A 179 22.94 25.75 14.93
C HIS A 179 22.33 26.75 15.91
N VAL A 180 22.87 27.97 15.88
CA VAL A 180 22.33 29.14 16.57
C VAL A 180 21.58 29.96 15.54
N LEU A 181 20.31 30.26 15.83
CA LEU A 181 19.40 30.95 14.92
C LEU A 181 18.65 32.03 15.69
N GLU A 182 18.32 33.12 15.00
CA GLU A 182 17.48 34.18 15.54
C GLU A 182 16.05 33.64 15.79
N SER A 183 15.45 34.06 16.91
CA SER A 183 14.23 33.46 17.45
C SER A 183 13.00 33.75 16.61
N THR A 184 12.79 34.98 16.16
CA THR A 184 11.57 35.41 15.45
C THR A 184 11.50 34.79 14.06
N GLY A 185 12.61 34.77 13.33
CA GLY A 185 12.73 34.08 12.04
C GLY A 185 12.54 32.57 12.17
N LEU A 186 13.13 31.95 13.21
CA LEU A 186 12.91 30.53 13.47
C LEU A 186 11.47 30.22 13.88
N GLU A 187 10.80 31.11 14.62
CA GLU A 187 9.38 30.98 14.95
C GLU A 187 8.49 31.08 13.72
N SER A 188 8.79 32.01 12.80
CA SER A 188 8.10 32.10 11.51
C SER A 188 8.24 30.81 10.71
N TRP A 189 9.47 30.29 10.58
CA TRP A 189 9.76 29.00 9.92
C TRP A 189 9.01 27.82 10.56
N MET A 190 8.81 27.84 11.89
CA MET A 190 8.05 26.79 12.58
C MET A 190 6.54 26.90 12.30
N ASN A 191 6.03 28.12 12.18
CA ASN A 191 4.62 28.41 11.89
C ASN A 191 4.24 28.22 10.43
N GLU A 192 5.19 28.21 9.49
CA GLU A 192 4.91 27.94 8.09
C GLU A 192 4.08 26.65 7.92
N ALA A 193 2.91 26.82 7.31
CA ALA A 193 2.03 25.72 6.93
C ALA A 193 2.77 24.88 5.89
N GLN A 194 3.03 23.62 6.24
CA GLN A 194 3.59 22.65 5.32
C GLN A 194 2.45 21.75 4.86
N ASP A 195 2.28 21.60 3.55
CA ASP A 195 1.28 20.70 2.95
C ASP A 195 1.52 19.21 3.30
N LEU A 196 2.69 18.89 3.86
CA LEU A 196 3.13 17.53 4.13
C LEU A 196 3.29 17.28 5.64
N ILE A 197 2.74 16.15 6.10
CA ILE A 197 2.95 15.64 7.47
C ILE A 197 4.41 15.18 7.61
N GLN A 198 5.22 16.01 8.25
CA GLN A 198 6.66 15.82 8.42
C GLN A 198 7.14 16.36 9.77
N PHE A 199 8.30 15.90 10.23
CA PHE A 199 8.94 16.53 11.39
C PHE A 199 9.45 17.92 11.04
N LYS A 200 9.38 18.85 12.00
CA LYS A 200 10.04 20.15 11.88
C LYS A 200 11.56 19.97 11.77
N ARG A 201 12.18 20.71 10.87
CA ARG A 201 13.61 20.59 10.51
C ARG A 201 14.33 21.91 10.70
N CYS A 202 15.63 21.82 10.99
CA CYS A 202 16.52 22.97 10.98
C CYS A 202 16.58 23.58 9.57
N PRO A 203 16.38 24.89 9.41
CA PRO A 203 16.42 25.54 8.10
C PRO A 203 17.83 25.58 7.48
N LYS A 204 18.90 25.50 8.29
CA LYS A 204 20.29 25.47 7.80
C LYS A 204 20.73 24.09 7.29
N CYS A 205 20.36 23.00 7.98
CA CYS A 205 20.91 21.67 7.68
C CYS A 205 19.88 20.55 7.55
N SER A 206 18.58 20.87 7.56
CA SER A 206 17.48 19.90 7.46
C SER A 206 17.42 18.81 8.55
N THR A 207 18.22 18.91 9.61
CA THR A 207 18.18 17.96 10.73
C THR A 207 16.85 18.07 11.47
N ASN A 208 16.21 16.93 11.77
CA ASN A 208 14.96 16.90 12.53
C ASN A 208 15.15 17.53 13.92
N ILE A 209 14.28 18.47 14.27
CA ILE A 209 14.27 19.13 15.58
C ILE A 209 13.39 18.29 16.50
N THR A 210 13.98 17.72 17.55
CA THR A 210 13.29 16.75 18.44
C THR A 210 13.43 17.08 19.91
N THR A 211 14.53 17.74 20.31
CA THR A 211 14.88 17.93 21.72
C THR A 211 14.83 19.39 22.18
N THR A 212 14.80 20.33 21.25
CA THR A 212 14.82 21.77 21.54
C THR A 212 13.51 22.21 22.20
N GLN A 213 13.57 22.59 23.49
CA GLN A 213 12.37 22.78 24.33
C GLN A 213 11.58 24.06 24.04
N ARG A 214 12.22 25.13 23.57
CA ARG A 214 11.51 26.38 23.23
C ARG A 214 10.36 26.11 22.25
N PHE A 215 10.67 25.48 21.12
CA PHE A 215 9.68 25.15 20.10
C PHE A 215 9.02 23.78 20.32
N SER A 216 8.96 23.30 21.57
CA SER A 216 8.47 21.95 21.85
C SER A 216 7.02 21.75 21.44
N ASP A 217 6.20 22.80 21.45
CA ASP A 217 4.79 22.69 21.08
C ASP A 217 4.62 22.40 19.58
N PHE A 218 5.35 23.10 18.70
CA PHE A 218 5.43 22.78 17.26
C PHE A 218 6.03 21.39 17.01
N VAL A 219 7.13 21.08 17.69
CA VAL A 219 7.84 19.81 17.53
C VAL A 219 6.95 18.64 17.95
N LYS A 220 6.32 18.70 19.12
CA LYS A 220 5.45 17.63 19.65
C LYS A 220 4.20 17.46 18.82
N ARG A 221 3.58 18.54 18.31
CA ARG A 221 2.47 18.44 17.35
C ARG A 221 2.90 17.70 16.08
N SER A 222 4.01 18.10 15.47
CA SER A 222 4.54 17.40 14.28
C SER A 222 4.88 15.93 14.56
N ILE A 223 5.42 15.61 15.75
CA ILE A 223 5.67 14.23 16.17
C ILE A 223 4.36 13.44 16.29
N GLN A 224 3.31 14.05 16.84
CA GLN A 224 2.00 13.41 16.97
C GLN A 224 1.39 13.14 15.60
N ASP A 225 1.42 14.10 14.67
CA ASP A 225 0.90 13.94 13.31
C ASP A 225 1.64 12.83 12.55
N VAL A 226 2.97 12.84 12.60
CA VAL A 226 3.80 11.78 12.00
C VAL A 226 3.54 10.43 12.68
N SER A 227 3.36 10.39 13.99
CA SER A 227 3.03 9.16 14.73
C SER A 227 1.68 8.60 14.31
N ASN A 228 0.65 9.46 14.16
CA ASN A 228 -0.67 9.09 13.68
C ASN A 228 -0.59 8.50 12.26
N ALA A 229 0.15 9.14 11.36
CA ALA A 229 0.39 8.63 10.00
C ALA A 229 1.11 7.25 10.03
N LYS A 230 2.08 7.06 10.92
CA LYS A 230 2.74 5.76 11.12
C LYS A 230 1.75 4.70 11.63
N TRP A 231 0.87 5.03 12.58
CA TRP A 231 -0.14 4.09 13.07
C TRP A 231 -1.10 3.60 11.97
N MET A 232 -1.48 4.48 11.03
CA MET A 232 -2.35 4.10 9.91
C MET A 232 -1.77 2.97 9.04
N THR A 233 -0.45 2.98 8.87
CA THR A 233 0.28 2.02 8.03
C THR A 233 0.78 0.82 8.83
N TYR A 234 1.18 1.03 10.09
CA TYR A 234 1.80 0.01 10.92
C TYR A 234 0.78 -0.83 11.70
N GLY A 235 -0.31 -0.22 12.18
CA GLY A 235 -1.29 -0.85 13.09
C GLY A 235 -0.78 -1.04 14.52
N THR A 236 -1.67 -1.37 15.45
CA THR A 236 -1.32 -1.74 16.83
C THR A 236 -0.95 -3.22 16.92
N HIS A 237 -0.20 -3.60 17.96
CA HIS A 237 0.16 -5.00 18.16
C HIS A 237 -1.09 -5.87 18.36
N GLU A 238 -2.04 -5.40 19.17
CA GLU A 238 -3.30 -6.10 19.46
C GLU A 238 -4.14 -6.28 18.19
N ASP A 239 -4.39 -5.20 17.44
CA ASP A 239 -5.15 -5.26 16.18
C ASP A 239 -4.48 -6.17 15.14
N ASN A 240 -3.14 -6.10 15.05
CA ASN A 240 -2.38 -6.89 14.08
C ASN A 240 -2.42 -8.38 14.43
N GLU A 241 -2.31 -8.75 15.71
CA GLU A 241 -2.39 -10.16 16.12
C GLU A 241 -3.82 -10.71 16.01
N GLU A 242 -4.85 -9.89 16.28
CA GLU A 242 -6.24 -10.27 16.02
C GLU A 242 -6.47 -10.52 14.52
N PHE A 243 -6.04 -9.59 13.67
CA PHE A 243 -6.18 -9.70 12.22
C PHE A 243 -5.39 -10.91 11.68
N ARG A 244 -4.15 -11.11 12.14
CA ARG A 244 -3.33 -12.29 11.84
C ARG A 244 -4.06 -13.58 12.20
N GLY A 245 -4.63 -13.66 13.40
CA GLY A 245 -5.40 -14.80 13.87
C GLY A 245 -6.62 -15.08 12.99
N ARG A 246 -7.34 -14.04 12.57
CA ARG A 246 -8.46 -14.15 11.61
C ARG A 246 -8.01 -14.73 10.27
N LEU A 247 -6.94 -14.20 9.67
CA LEU A 247 -6.41 -14.68 8.39
C LEU A 247 -5.96 -16.14 8.47
N ARG A 248 -5.30 -16.52 9.57
CA ARG A 248 -4.87 -17.90 9.81
C ARG A 248 -6.05 -18.86 9.91
N ARG A 249 -7.13 -18.49 10.61
CA ARG A 249 -8.38 -19.29 10.65
C ARG A 249 -8.98 -19.45 9.25
N THR A 250 -9.09 -18.37 8.48
CA THR A 250 -9.60 -18.41 7.10
C THR A 250 -8.78 -19.34 6.21
N LEU A 251 -7.46 -19.32 6.34
CA LEU A 251 -6.57 -20.23 5.61
C LEU A 251 -6.78 -21.69 6.00
N HIS A 252 -6.83 -21.98 7.31
CA HIS A 252 -7.07 -23.35 7.78
C HIS A 252 -8.41 -23.90 7.27
N LEU A 253 -9.48 -23.10 7.31
CA LEU A 253 -10.78 -23.49 6.77
C LEU A 253 -10.72 -23.77 5.26
N SER A 254 -10.00 -22.93 4.51
CA SER A 254 -9.82 -23.10 3.07
C SER A 254 -9.07 -24.40 2.75
N ILE A 255 -7.99 -24.70 3.48
CA ILE A 255 -7.19 -25.93 3.30
C ILE A 255 -8.00 -27.18 3.70
N ASN A 256 -8.74 -27.12 4.81
CA ASN A 256 -9.46 -28.27 5.36
C ASN A 256 -10.79 -28.57 4.62
N SER A 257 -11.24 -27.68 3.72
CA SER A 257 -12.51 -27.81 2.99
C SER A 257 -12.57 -28.97 1.96
N ARG A 258 -11.62 -29.93 1.99
CA ARG A 258 -11.59 -31.16 1.16
C ARG A 258 -11.88 -30.92 -0.33
N ASN A 259 -11.24 -29.93 -0.94
CA ASN A 259 -11.21 -29.84 -2.40
C ASN A 259 -10.20 -30.87 -2.96
N PRO A 260 -10.55 -31.73 -3.93
CA PRO A 260 -9.63 -32.73 -4.52
C PRO A 260 -8.34 -32.14 -5.11
N ILE A 261 -8.33 -30.84 -5.44
CA ILE A 261 -7.10 -30.11 -5.76
C ILE A 261 -6.04 -30.27 -4.65
N PHE A 262 -6.42 -30.44 -3.39
CA PHE A 262 -5.48 -30.54 -2.26
C PHE A 262 -4.97 -31.95 -1.95
N GLU A 263 -5.39 -32.99 -2.69
CA GLU A 263 -4.91 -34.37 -2.41
C GLU A 263 -3.42 -34.52 -2.70
N ASP A 264 -2.90 -33.82 -3.71
CA ASP A 264 -1.46 -33.72 -3.94
C ASP A 264 -0.85 -32.52 -3.20
N LYS A 265 -0.27 -32.80 -2.04
CA LYS A 265 0.48 -31.82 -1.22
C LYS A 265 1.66 -31.17 -1.97
N SER A 266 2.10 -31.73 -3.10
CA SER A 266 3.21 -31.22 -3.90
C SER A 266 2.81 -30.14 -4.91
N ASN A 267 1.50 -29.92 -5.13
CA ASN A 267 1.06 -28.98 -6.15
C ASN A 267 1.26 -27.50 -5.75
N THR A 268 1.32 -26.63 -6.77
CA THR A 268 1.67 -25.22 -6.65
C THR A 268 0.71 -24.45 -5.73
N LEU A 269 -0.59 -24.80 -5.76
CA LEU A 269 -1.61 -24.16 -4.94
C LEU A 269 -1.42 -24.48 -3.45
N SER A 270 -1.20 -25.75 -3.10
CA SER A 270 -0.90 -26.19 -1.73
C SER A 270 0.37 -25.54 -1.19
N ARG A 271 1.38 -25.37 -2.04
CA ARG A 271 2.61 -24.64 -1.70
C ARG A 271 2.35 -23.17 -1.42
N ALA A 272 1.49 -22.51 -2.19
CA ALA A 272 1.10 -21.10 -1.97
C ALA A 272 0.40 -20.93 -0.62
N PHE A 273 -0.60 -21.76 -0.32
CA PHE A 273 -1.30 -21.79 0.96
C PHE A 273 -0.35 -22.03 2.14
N SER A 274 0.54 -23.03 2.02
CA SER A 274 1.52 -23.37 3.05
C SER A 274 2.49 -22.22 3.34
N LYS A 275 2.90 -21.47 2.31
CA LYS A 275 3.81 -20.33 2.45
C LYS A 275 3.15 -19.17 3.21
N LEU A 276 1.89 -18.85 2.90
CA LEU A 276 1.13 -17.83 3.63
C LEU A 276 0.87 -18.25 5.08
N LEU A 277 0.54 -19.52 5.31
CA LEU A 277 0.32 -20.04 6.66
C LEU A 277 1.59 -19.90 7.52
N LYS A 278 2.76 -20.32 7.00
CA LYS A 278 4.06 -20.15 7.67
C LYS A 278 4.39 -18.69 7.97
N ARG A 279 4.02 -17.77 7.08
CA ARG A 279 4.23 -16.33 7.29
C ARG A 279 3.36 -15.80 8.44
N LEU A 280 2.14 -16.31 8.56
CA LEU A 280 1.16 -15.95 9.60
C LEU A 280 1.40 -16.66 10.95
N GLU A 281 2.38 -17.57 11.08
CA GLU A 281 2.75 -18.12 12.39
C GLU A 281 3.47 -17.06 13.24
N PRO A 282 3.08 -16.83 14.51
CA PRO A 282 3.67 -15.78 15.37
C PRO A 282 5.19 -15.91 15.52
N GLU A 283 5.68 -17.14 15.43
CA GLU A 283 7.10 -17.46 15.51
C GLU A 283 7.55 -18.32 14.33
N ARG A 284 8.82 -18.15 13.95
CA ARG A 284 9.53 -19.01 13.02
C ARG A 284 10.93 -19.22 13.53
N GLU A 285 11.36 -20.48 13.61
CA GLU A 285 12.69 -20.84 14.10
C GLU A 285 12.99 -20.21 15.48
N ARG A 286 11.99 -20.22 16.38
CA ARG A 286 12.04 -19.65 17.75
C ARG A 286 12.28 -18.12 17.79
N ARG A 287 11.97 -17.42 16.70
CA ARG A 287 12.03 -15.95 16.64
C ARG A 287 10.66 -15.38 16.30
N SER A 288 10.30 -14.30 16.97
CA SER A 288 9.08 -13.55 16.68
C SER A 288 9.08 -13.06 15.23
N GLN A 289 7.96 -13.26 14.54
CA GLN A 289 7.72 -12.79 13.18
C GLN A 289 6.78 -11.57 13.22
N PRO A 290 7.30 -10.33 13.32
CA PRO A 290 6.47 -9.14 13.27
C PRO A 290 5.82 -9.00 11.89
N ILE A 291 4.56 -8.57 11.88
CA ILE A 291 3.80 -8.23 10.67
C ILE A 291 3.05 -6.94 10.94
N ASN A 292 3.17 -5.98 10.03
CA ASN A 292 2.43 -4.73 10.14
C ASN A 292 1.08 -4.78 9.40
N LYS A 293 0.23 -3.78 9.62
CA LYS A 293 -1.12 -3.70 9.06
C LYS A 293 -1.16 -3.76 7.53
N ILE A 294 -0.25 -3.09 6.83
CA ILE A 294 -0.20 -3.12 5.35
C ILE A 294 0.24 -4.50 4.84
N GLU A 295 1.20 -5.14 5.51
CA GLU A 295 1.63 -6.50 5.20
C GLU A 295 0.50 -7.51 5.40
N LEU A 296 -0.26 -7.40 6.50
CA LEU A 296 -1.44 -8.24 6.75
C LEU A 296 -2.52 -8.05 5.69
N LYS A 297 -2.79 -6.80 5.28
CA LYS A 297 -3.70 -6.52 4.16
C LYS A 297 -3.22 -7.15 2.84
N ALA A 298 -1.91 -7.16 2.59
CA ALA A 298 -1.35 -7.81 1.41
C ALA A 298 -1.59 -9.32 1.42
N ILE A 299 -1.44 -9.94 2.59
CA ILE A 299 -1.72 -11.36 2.79
C ILE A 299 -3.22 -11.63 2.65
N GLU A 300 -4.10 -10.78 3.20
CA GLU A 300 -5.55 -10.87 3.04
C GLU A 300 -5.96 -10.88 1.57
N SER A 301 -5.47 -9.94 0.76
CA SER A 301 -5.75 -9.91 -0.68
C SER A 301 -5.28 -11.17 -1.39
N LYS A 302 -4.13 -11.73 -1.02
CA LYS A 302 -3.66 -13.00 -1.57
C LYS A 302 -4.54 -14.17 -1.18
N ILE A 303 -4.99 -14.22 0.07
CA ILE A 303 -5.92 -15.25 0.55
C ILE A 303 -7.21 -15.18 -0.25
N GLN A 304 -7.77 -13.98 -0.46
CA GLN A 304 -8.97 -13.80 -1.26
C GLN A 304 -8.77 -14.27 -2.70
N VAL A 305 -7.67 -13.88 -3.36
CA VAL A 305 -7.32 -14.36 -4.70
C VAL A 305 -7.25 -15.89 -4.74
N LEU A 306 -6.59 -16.51 -3.77
CA LEU A 306 -6.53 -17.97 -3.68
C LEU A 306 -7.90 -18.59 -3.47
N SER A 307 -8.77 -18.00 -2.64
CA SER A 307 -10.15 -18.47 -2.46
C SER A 307 -10.96 -18.38 -3.76
N TYR A 308 -10.81 -17.30 -4.54
CA TYR A 308 -11.43 -17.19 -5.86
C TYR A 308 -10.93 -18.27 -6.81
N ILE A 309 -9.61 -18.47 -6.88
CA ILE A 309 -9.00 -19.54 -7.68
C ILE A 309 -9.60 -20.90 -7.28
N VAL A 310 -9.65 -21.23 -5.99
CA VAL A 310 -10.25 -22.50 -5.51
C VAL A 310 -11.71 -22.62 -5.96
N ASN A 311 -12.50 -21.55 -5.88
CA ASN A 311 -13.89 -21.55 -6.31
C ASN A 311 -14.05 -21.80 -7.82
N CYS A 312 -13.10 -21.35 -8.66
CA CYS A 312 -13.13 -21.59 -10.11
C CYS A 312 -13.18 -23.08 -10.45
N PHE A 313 -12.66 -23.95 -9.57
CA PHE A 313 -12.59 -25.38 -9.78
C PHE A 313 -13.62 -26.19 -8.96
N LYS A 314 -14.47 -25.54 -8.14
CA LYS A 314 -15.34 -26.23 -7.17
C LYS A 314 -16.49 -27.04 -7.77
N ARG A 315 -16.85 -26.86 -9.04
CA ARG A 315 -18.06 -27.50 -9.61
C ARG A 315 -17.84 -28.88 -10.22
N GLU A 316 -16.64 -29.25 -10.71
CA GLU A 316 -16.52 -30.45 -11.57
C GLU A 316 -15.13 -31.13 -11.54
N TYR A 317 -14.66 -31.59 -10.39
CA TYR A 317 -13.32 -32.19 -10.30
C TYR A 317 -13.27 -33.70 -10.07
N ASN A 318 -13.35 -34.44 -11.17
CA ASN A 318 -12.47 -35.60 -11.34
C ASN A 318 -11.10 -35.07 -11.76
N THR A 319 -10.12 -35.14 -10.84
CA THR A 319 -8.67 -34.91 -10.98
C THR A 319 -8.17 -34.24 -12.29
N PRO A 320 -7.70 -32.98 -12.25
CA PRO A 320 -7.09 -32.35 -13.42
C PRO A 320 -5.74 -32.99 -13.67
N LYS A 321 -5.26 -32.92 -14.89
CA LYS A 321 -3.89 -33.32 -15.16
C LYS A 321 -2.96 -32.12 -15.05
N ASN A 322 -1.71 -32.38 -14.67
CA ASN A 322 -0.68 -31.34 -14.54
C ASN A 322 -0.37 -30.65 -15.88
N ASP A 323 -0.64 -31.33 -17.00
CA ASP A 323 -0.50 -30.86 -18.37
C ASP A 323 -1.78 -30.22 -18.94
N ASP A 324 -2.88 -30.19 -18.19
CA ASP A 324 -4.08 -29.46 -18.61
C ASP A 324 -3.73 -27.97 -18.82
N PRO A 325 -4.15 -27.33 -19.92
CA PRO A 325 -3.86 -25.94 -20.20
C PRO A 325 -4.32 -24.96 -19.08
N SER A 326 -5.46 -25.23 -18.43
CA SER A 326 -5.89 -24.45 -17.26
C SER A 326 -4.94 -24.57 -16.06
N THR A 327 -4.31 -25.73 -15.85
CA THR A 327 -3.29 -25.93 -14.80
C THR A 327 -2.02 -25.13 -15.07
N LEU A 328 -1.60 -25.00 -16.33
CA LEU A 328 -0.46 -24.15 -16.71
C LEU A 328 -0.75 -22.66 -16.46
N LEU A 329 -1.97 -22.21 -16.77
CA LEU A 329 -2.42 -20.85 -16.49
C LEU A 329 -2.50 -20.58 -14.98
N LEU A 330 -3.00 -21.54 -14.20
CA LEU A 330 -3.01 -21.48 -12.74
C LEU A 330 -1.60 -21.29 -12.18
N ASN A 331 -0.63 -22.08 -12.65
CA ASN A 331 0.77 -21.96 -12.19
C ASN A 331 1.34 -20.57 -12.46
N LEU A 332 1.09 -20.00 -13.65
CA LEU A 332 1.50 -18.64 -13.99
C LEU A 332 0.92 -17.60 -13.02
N ILE A 333 -0.38 -17.70 -12.73
CA ILE A 333 -1.08 -16.80 -11.79
C ILE A 333 -0.48 -16.90 -10.39
N LEU A 334 -0.22 -18.13 -9.91
CA LEU A 334 0.36 -18.37 -8.59
C LEU A 334 1.80 -17.86 -8.48
N ASP A 335 2.62 -18.02 -9.51
CA ASP A 335 3.99 -17.51 -9.55
C ASP A 335 4.02 -15.99 -9.42
N ILE A 336 3.11 -15.28 -10.11
CA ILE A 336 2.97 -13.83 -9.99
C ILE A 336 2.43 -13.43 -8.61
N LEU A 337 1.38 -14.07 -8.12
CA LEU A 337 0.78 -13.79 -6.82
C LEU A 337 1.79 -13.94 -5.67
N MET A 338 2.64 -14.97 -5.76
CA MET A 338 3.57 -15.38 -4.70
C MET A 338 5.01 -14.85 -4.88
N ARG A 339 5.27 -14.01 -5.89
CA ARG A 339 6.60 -13.40 -6.15
C ARG A 339 7.12 -12.51 -5.01
N SER A 340 6.22 -12.08 -4.12
CA SER A 340 6.54 -11.42 -2.85
C SER A 340 5.69 -12.07 -1.76
N GLU A 341 6.17 -12.12 -0.52
CA GLU A 341 5.35 -12.64 0.60
C GLU A 341 4.31 -11.63 1.05
N ASP A 342 4.73 -10.40 1.39
CA ASP A 342 3.86 -9.44 2.10
C ASP A 342 3.54 -8.18 1.27
N HIS A 343 3.59 -8.29 -0.05
CA HIS A 343 3.34 -7.15 -0.94
C HIS A 343 2.69 -7.58 -2.25
N ILE A 344 1.75 -6.75 -2.70
CA ILE A 344 1.05 -6.80 -3.98
C ILE A 344 0.67 -5.35 -4.33
N THR A 345 0.82 -4.98 -5.59
CA THR A 345 0.56 -3.64 -6.13
C THR A 345 -0.81 -3.58 -6.78
N ASN A 346 -1.36 -2.38 -6.93
CA ASN A 346 -2.65 -2.20 -7.61
C ASN A 346 -2.61 -2.63 -9.09
N GLN A 347 -1.46 -2.49 -9.76
CA GLN A 347 -1.27 -3.01 -11.12
C GLN A 347 -1.34 -4.54 -11.14
N GLU A 348 -0.70 -5.22 -10.18
CA GLU A 348 -0.79 -6.68 -10.07
C GLU A 348 -2.21 -7.15 -9.80
N ILE A 349 -2.95 -6.46 -8.93
CA ILE A 349 -4.34 -6.80 -8.63
C ILE A 349 -5.19 -6.74 -9.89
N ASP A 350 -5.08 -5.66 -10.67
CA ASP A 350 -5.84 -5.50 -11.92
C ASP A 350 -5.41 -6.56 -12.98
N ASP A 351 -4.10 -6.80 -13.12
CA ASP A 351 -3.58 -7.81 -14.04
C ASP A 351 -4.05 -9.23 -13.63
N LEU A 352 -4.06 -9.54 -12.33
CA LEU A 352 -4.58 -10.81 -11.79
C LEU A 352 -6.08 -10.95 -11.99
N GLU A 353 -6.87 -9.89 -11.87
CA GLU A 353 -8.33 -9.93 -12.06
C GLU A 353 -8.68 -10.43 -13.47
N LEU A 354 -8.03 -9.87 -14.47
CA LEU A 354 -8.21 -10.26 -15.87
C LEU A 354 -7.77 -11.71 -16.12
N GLU A 355 -6.68 -12.14 -15.52
CA GLU A 355 -6.13 -13.49 -15.72
C GLU A 355 -6.90 -14.56 -14.93
N ILE A 356 -7.54 -14.21 -13.81
CA ILE A 356 -8.49 -15.12 -13.13
C ILE A 356 -9.77 -15.27 -13.94
N LYS A 357 -10.30 -14.21 -14.55
CA LYS A 357 -11.43 -14.32 -15.50
C LYS A 357 -11.08 -15.25 -16.66
N ARG A 358 -9.88 -15.09 -17.24
CA ARG A 358 -9.35 -16.03 -18.25
C ARG A 358 -9.25 -17.46 -17.72
N LEU A 359 -8.77 -17.66 -16.48
CA LEU A 359 -8.69 -18.98 -15.86
C LEU A 359 -10.08 -19.63 -15.71
N GLN A 360 -11.10 -18.86 -15.32
CA GLN A 360 -12.46 -19.38 -15.24
C GLN A 360 -12.94 -19.91 -16.60
N LYS A 361 -12.72 -19.14 -17.69
CA LYS A 361 -13.09 -19.60 -19.04
C LYS A 361 -12.27 -20.80 -19.48
N ALA A 362 -10.98 -20.86 -19.12
CA ALA A 362 -10.13 -22.03 -19.36
C ALA A 362 -10.66 -23.28 -18.68
N VAL A 363 -11.07 -23.19 -17.42
CA VAL A 363 -11.65 -24.32 -16.68
C VAL A 363 -12.97 -24.76 -17.33
N GLN A 364 -13.86 -23.81 -17.65
CA GLN A 364 -15.11 -24.13 -18.35
C GLN A 364 -14.86 -24.83 -19.69
N PHE A 365 -13.87 -24.38 -20.46
CA PHE A 365 -13.52 -25.01 -21.73
C PHE A 365 -12.90 -26.40 -21.55
N ASP A 366 -12.02 -26.59 -20.57
CA ASP A 366 -11.45 -27.91 -20.26
C ASP A 366 -12.53 -28.92 -19.85
N LEU A 367 -13.58 -28.48 -19.14
CA LEU A 367 -14.73 -29.31 -18.81
C LEU A 367 -15.52 -29.72 -20.06
N ILE A 368 -15.77 -28.78 -20.99
CA ILE A 368 -16.37 -29.09 -22.29
C ILE A 368 -15.50 -30.11 -23.06
N ARG A 369 -14.19 -29.89 -23.13
CA ARG A 369 -13.25 -30.77 -23.85
C ARG A 369 -13.21 -32.20 -23.30
N LYS A 370 -13.49 -32.37 -22.00
CA LYS A 370 -13.54 -33.67 -21.33
C LYS A 370 -14.90 -34.38 -21.49
N SER A 371 -15.91 -33.72 -22.05
CA SER A 371 -17.19 -34.37 -22.33
C SER A 371 -17.01 -35.45 -23.40
N SER A 372 -17.79 -36.53 -23.29
CA SER A 372 -17.76 -37.64 -24.24
C SER A 372 -18.18 -37.22 -25.66
N ALA A 373 -18.99 -36.16 -25.78
CA ALA A 373 -19.51 -35.64 -27.04
C ALA A 373 -18.49 -34.77 -27.82
N PHE A 374 -17.48 -34.21 -27.14
CA PHE A 374 -16.59 -33.21 -27.73
C PHE A 374 -15.77 -33.74 -28.93
N ILE A 375 -15.05 -34.85 -28.75
CA ILE A 375 -14.17 -35.41 -29.79
C ILE A 375 -14.98 -35.86 -31.02
N PRO A 376 -16.10 -36.60 -30.89
CA PRO A 376 -16.96 -36.92 -32.03
C PRO A 376 -17.45 -35.67 -32.78
N ALA A 377 -17.96 -34.66 -32.05
CA ALA A 377 -18.51 -33.44 -32.65
C ALA A 377 -17.45 -32.62 -33.41
N CYS A 378 -16.22 -32.52 -32.88
CA CYS A 378 -15.12 -31.84 -33.59
C CYS A 378 -14.71 -32.54 -34.90
N LYS A 379 -14.99 -33.84 -35.05
CA LYS A 379 -14.69 -34.59 -36.27
C LYS A 379 -15.82 -34.50 -37.30
N SER A 380 -17.07 -34.39 -36.85
CA SER A 380 -18.25 -34.43 -37.72
C SER A 380 -18.84 -33.06 -38.04
N ASN A 381 -18.54 -32.02 -37.25
CA ASN A 381 -19.11 -30.68 -37.40
C ASN A 381 -18.00 -29.62 -37.47
N GLU A 382 -17.81 -29.03 -38.65
CA GLU A 382 -16.76 -28.03 -38.89
C GLU A 382 -17.01 -26.73 -38.10
N GLU A 383 -18.27 -26.37 -37.81
CA GLU A 383 -18.58 -25.20 -36.97
C GLU A 383 -18.12 -25.41 -35.52
N VAL A 384 -18.37 -26.60 -34.95
CA VAL A 384 -17.92 -26.95 -33.59
C VAL A 384 -16.40 -26.89 -33.49
N LYS A 385 -15.72 -27.40 -34.52
CA LYS A 385 -14.25 -27.38 -34.62
C LYS A 385 -13.70 -25.95 -34.75
N ALA A 386 -14.31 -25.12 -35.60
CA ALA A 386 -13.93 -23.72 -35.75
C ALA A 386 -14.14 -22.93 -34.46
N LEU A 387 -15.31 -23.06 -33.83
CA LEU A 387 -15.64 -22.42 -32.56
C LEU A 387 -14.70 -22.85 -31.43
N SER A 388 -14.39 -24.14 -31.35
CA SER A 388 -13.38 -24.70 -30.43
C SER A 388 -12.01 -24.04 -30.62
N LEU A 389 -11.56 -23.91 -31.86
CA LEU A 389 -10.25 -23.33 -32.18
C LEU A 389 -10.19 -21.83 -31.83
N ASP A 390 -11.29 -21.10 -32.06
CA ASP A 390 -11.41 -19.68 -31.70
C ASP A 390 -11.32 -19.49 -30.19
N ILE A 391 -12.07 -20.30 -29.41
CA ILE A 391 -12.02 -20.29 -27.95
C ILE A 391 -10.59 -20.61 -27.47
N GLU A 392 -9.97 -21.67 -28.02
CA GLU A 392 -8.62 -22.09 -27.65
C GLU A 392 -7.58 -20.97 -27.89
N THR A 393 -7.71 -20.27 -29.02
CA THR A 393 -6.79 -19.20 -29.43
C THR A 393 -6.86 -17.99 -28.50
N VAL A 394 -8.04 -17.67 -27.97
CA VAL A 394 -8.20 -16.54 -27.04
C VAL A 394 -7.81 -16.95 -25.62
N VAL A 395 -8.33 -18.06 -25.12
CA VAL A 395 -8.15 -18.52 -23.73
C VAL A 395 -6.68 -18.83 -23.44
N PHE A 396 -6.03 -19.62 -24.29
CA PHE A 396 -4.62 -20.02 -24.11
C PHE A 396 -3.65 -19.16 -24.93
N GLY A 397 -4.14 -18.06 -25.49
CA GLY A 397 -3.37 -17.10 -26.25
C GLY A 397 -2.49 -16.20 -25.37
N HIS A 398 -1.62 -15.44 -26.03
CA HIS A 398 -0.69 -14.51 -25.37
C HIS A 398 -1.20 -13.07 -25.33
N LYS A 399 -2.29 -12.76 -26.04
CA LYS A 399 -2.89 -11.42 -26.03
C LYS A 399 -3.38 -11.07 -24.63
N LYS A 400 -3.30 -9.79 -24.26
CA LYS A 400 -3.87 -9.29 -23.00
C LYS A 400 -5.38 -9.58 -22.98
N TYR A 401 -5.86 -10.12 -21.87
CA TYR A 401 -7.28 -10.39 -21.67
C TYR A 401 -8.04 -9.09 -21.38
N SER A 402 -9.34 -9.05 -21.68
CA SER A 402 -10.17 -7.87 -21.45
C SER A 402 -11.61 -8.29 -21.15
N ASP A 403 -12.40 -7.39 -20.58
CA ASP A 403 -13.81 -7.66 -20.31
C ASP A 403 -14.63 -7.87 -21.60
N ASP A 404 -14.23 -7.26 -22.72
CA ASP A 404 -14.86 -7.51 -24.03
C ASP A 404 -14.59 -8.95 -24.49
N LEU A 405 -13.33 -9.40 -24.40
CA LEU A 405 -12.97 -10.78 -24.71
C LEU A 405 -13.67 -11.76 -23.78
N ASP A 406 -13.82 -11.42 -22.50
CA ASP A 406 -14.51 -12.26 -21.52
C ASP A 406 -15.99 -12.48 -21.88
N ARG A 407 -16.68 -11.40 -22.27
CA ARG A 407 -18.08 -11.46 -22.75
C ARG A 407 -18.19 -12.29 -24.02
N THR A 408 -17.32 -12.06 -25.01
CA THR A 408 -17.32 -12.83 -26.26
C THR A 408 -17.09 -14.32 -26.00
N LEU A 409 -16.09 -14.66 -25.17
CA LEU A 409 -15.78 -16.04 -24.82
C LEU A 409 -16.93 -16.72 -24.08
N LEU A 410 -17.62 -16.01 -23.20
CA LEU A 410 -18.77 -16.54 -22.49
C LEU A 410 -19.90 -16.91 -23.46
N THR A 411 -20.19 -16.07 -24.45
CA THR A 411 -21.15 -16.38 -25.51
C THR A 411 -20.72 -17.60 -26.32
N GLN A 412 -19.45 -17.66 -26.74
CA GLN A 412 -18.91 -18.79 -27.51
C GLN A 412 -18.94 -20.11 -26.73
N LEU A 413 -18.61 -20.08 -25.43
CA LEU A 413 -18.66 -21.26 -24.56
C LEU A 413 -20.10 -21.78 -24.38
N LYS A 414 -21.08 -20.87 -24.25
CA LYS A 414 -22.50 -21.24 -24.18
C LYS A 414 -22.99 -21.86 -25.48
N GLU A 415 -22.61 -21.28 -26.61
CA GLU A 415 -22.95 -21.82 -27.92
C GLU A 415 -22.35 -23.21 -28.12
N LEU A 416 -21.06 -23.39 -27.76
CA LEU A 416 -20.38 -24.67 -27.85
C LEU A 416 -21.03 -25.72 -26.95
N ALA A 417 -21.34 -25.37 -25.70
CA ALA A 417 -22.00 -26.27 -24.76
C ALA A 417 -23.40 -26.69 -25.26
N LEU A 418 -24.15 -25.76 -25.86
CA LEU A 418 -25.47 -26.03 -26.44
C LEU A 418 -25.38 -26.97 -27.66
N LYS A 419 -24.42 -26.74 -28.57
CA LYS A 419 -24.18 -27.63 -29.73
C LYS A 419 -23.73 -29.04 -29.32
N LEU A 420 -23.15 -29.20 -28.12
CA LEU A 420 -22.68 -30.47 -27.59
C LEU A 420 -23.68 -31.13 -26.62
N GLU A 421 -24.84 -30.52 -26.41
CA GLU A 421 -25.85 -30.96 -25.43
C GLU A 421 -25.26 -31.23 -24.03
N CYS A 422 -24.22 -30.46 -23.66
CA CYS A 422 -23.52 -30.64 -22.40
C CYS A 422 -24.20 -29.81 -21.31
N SER A 423 -24.66 -30.47 -20.24
CA SER A 423 -25.27 -29.85 -19.07
C SER A 423 -24.22 -29.18 -18.17
N LEU A 424 -23.57 -28.13 -18.66
CA LEU A 424 -22.63 -27.33 -17.89
C LEU A 424 -23.33 -26.08 -17.35
N SER A 425 -23.21 -25.86 -16.05
CA SER A 425 -23.70 -24.63 -15.41
C SER A 425 -22.75 -23.47 -15.69
N ILE A 426 -22.75 -22.96 -16.92
CA ILE A 426 -22.03 -21.75 -17.33
C ILE A 426 -22.79 -20.54 -16.75
N ASN A 427 -22.56 -20.27 -15.46
CA ASN A 427 -23.19 -19.15 -14.76
C ASN A 427 -22.61 -17.81 -15.21
N GLU A 428 -23.48 -16.81 -15.37
CA GLU A 428 -23.13 -15.40 -15.60
C GLU A 428 -22.65 -14.69 -14.31
N GLU A 429 -22.90 -15.28 -13.14
CA GLU A 429 -22.84 -14.59 -11.84
C GLU A 429 -21.48 -14.57 -11.14
N ASP A 430 -20.43 -15.16 -11.71
CA ASP A 430 -19.11 -15.16 -11.08
C ASP A 430 -18.36 -13.84 -11.32
N ARG A 431 -18.87 -12.72 -10.78
CA ARG A 431 -18.12 -11.46 -10.75
C ARG A 431 -16.92 -11.63 -9.83
N VAL A 432 -15.74 -11.81 -10.42
CA VAL A 432 -14.45 -11.75 -9.71
C VAL A 432 -14.19 -10.30 -9.32
N GLN A 433 -14.66 -9.89 -8.14
CA GLN A 433 -14.16 -8.69 -7.48
C GLN A 433 -12.96 -9.10 -6.64
N ILE A 434 -11.76 -9.10 -7.21
CA ILE A 434 -10.55 -9.11 -6.36
C ILE A 434 -10.60 -7.79 -5.61
N VAL A 435 -10.91 -7.85 -4.32
CA VAL A 435 -11.19 -6.65 -3.54
C VAL A 435 -10.01 -5.70 -3.66
N LYS A 436 -10.26 -4.51 -4.22
CA LYS A 436 -9.35 -3.36 -4.22
C LYS A 436 -9.24 -2.76 -2.79
N ALA A 437 -9.17 -3.61 -1.76
CA ALA A 437 -9.19 -3.24 -0.35
C ALA A 437 -7.86 -2.68 0.19
N MET A 438 -6.84 -2.61 -0.66
CA MET A 438 -5.49 -2.24 -0.22
C MET A 438 -5.13 -0.77 -0.39
N GLY A 439 -5.95 0.04 -1.08
CA GLY A 439 -5.51 1.35 -1.53
C GLY A 439 -6.21 2.57 -0.94
N PHE A 440 -7.43 2.43 -0.43
CA PHE A 440 -8.24 3.62 -0.17
C PHE A 440 -8.12 4.10 1.29
N PRO A 441 -7.81 5.40 1.49
CA PRO A 441 -8.01 6.10 2.76
C PRO A 441 -9.44 5.91 3.29
N ARG A 442 -9.68 6.29 4.55
CA ARG A 442 -11.05 6.42 5.08
C ARG A 442 -11.85 7.41 4.23
N GLY A 443 -13.12 7.12 3.97
CA GLY A 443 -14.06 8.01 3.29
C GLY A 443 -14.29 7.70 1.81
N HIS A 444 -13.85 6.52 1.34
CA HIS A 444 -13.98 6.09 -0.05
C HIS A 444 -15.09 5.06 -0.29
N TRP A 445 -15.75 4.60 0.78
CA TRP A 445 -16.81 3.61 0.71
C TRP A 445 -18.18 4.28 0.80
N TYR A 446 -19.06 3.93 -0.11
CA TYR A 446 -20.42 4.45 -0.25
C TYR A 446 -21.42 3.30 -0.33
N LYS A 447 -22.71 3.60 -0.21
CA LYS A 447 -23.80 2.65 -0.37
C LYS A 447 -24.95 3.24 -1.17
N CYS A 448 -25.59 2.39 -1.97
CA CYS A 448 -26.79 2.74 -2.73
C CYS A 448 -28.02 2.90 -1.79
N PRO A 449 -29.19 3.34 -2.27
CA PRO A 449 -30.43 3.41 -1.48
C PRO A 449 -30.79 2.10 -0.76
N ASN A 450 -30.49 0.97 -1.39
CA ASN A 450 -30.76 -0.37 -0.84
C ASN A 450 -29.65 -0.89 0.09
N GLY A 451 -28.69 -0.06 0.48
CA GLY A 451 -27.64 -0.40 1.45
C GLY A 451 -26.45 -1.20 0.92
N HIS A 452 -26.37 -1.46 -0.39
CA HIS A 452 -25.25 -2.19 -0.97
C HIS A 452 -23.98 -1.35 -1.09
N PRO A 453 -22.85 -1.81 -0.54
CA PRO A 453 -21.62 -1.03 -0.53
C PRO A 453 -20.93 -1.04 -1.90
N TYR A 454 -20.35 0.11 -2.27
CA TYR A 454 -19.47 0.29 -3.43
C TYR A 454 -18.38 1.32 -3.10
N CYS A 455 -17.34 1.39 -3.91
CA CYS A 455 -16.20 2.26 -3.63
C CYS A 455 -15.98 3.24 -4.80
N ILE A 456 -15.68 4.51 -4.46
CA ILE A 456 -15.25 5.53 -5.42
C ILE A 456 -13.73 5.67 -5.31
N ALA A 457 -13.05 5.35 -6.41
CA ALA A 457 -11.59 5.35 -6.49
C ALA A 457 -10.99 6.77 -6.65
N ASP A 458 -9.67 6.84 -6.91
CA ASP A 458 -8.86 8.04 -7.16
C ASP A 458 -8.78 9.04 -5.99
N CYS A 459 -9.77 9.92 -5.84
CA CYS A 459 -9.83 10.97 -4.81
C CYS A 459 -11.03 10.82 -3.86
N GLY A 460 -11.87 9.80 -4.07
CA GLY A 460 -13.10 9.60 -3.30
C GLY A 460 -14.26 10.53 -3.69
N GLY A 461 -14.09 11.38 -4.69
CA GLY A 461 -15.15 12.23 -5.26
C GLY A 461 -15.80 11.59 -6.49
N ALA A 462 -17.13 11.66 -6.57
CA ALA A 462 -17.90 11.01 -7.63
C ALA A 462 -17.76 11.73 -8.99
N MET A 463 -17.15 11.08 -9.99
CA MET A 463 -16.93 11.64 -11.33
C MET A 463 -17.66 10.89 -12.45
N GLU A 464 -18.22 9.72 -12.13
CA GLU A 464 -18.97 8.87 -13.04
C GLU A 464 -20.21 8.31 -12.32
N GLU A 465 -21.31 8.18 -13.06
CA GLU A 465 -22.52 7.47 -12.63
C GLU A 465 -22.54 6.05 -13.19
N SER A 466 -22.98 5.10 -12.37
CA SER A 466 -23.13 3.69 -12.73
C SER A 466 -24.39 3.10 -12.11
N LYS A 467 -24.61 1.79 -12.28
CA LYS A 467 -25.75 1.08 -11.68
C LYS A 467 -25.27 0.06 -10.66
N CYS A 468 -25.86 0.09 -9.47
CA CYS A 468 -25.77 -0.96 -8.48
C CYS A 468 -26.34 -2.25 -9.03
N PHE A 469 -25.89 -3.39 -8.50
CA PHE A 469 -26.45 -4.70 -8.88
C PHE A 469 -27.93 -4.87 -8.52
N CYS A 470 -28.46 -4.03 -7.62
CA CYS A 470 -29.89 -3.99 -7.31
C CYS A 470 -30.68 -3.05 -8.24
N GLY A 471 -30.07 -2.53 -9.30
CA GLY A 471 -30.71 -1.66 -10.30
C GLY A 471 -30.64 -0.17 -10.00
N GLU A 472 -30.34 0.23 -8.76
CA GLU A 472 -30.26 1.62 -8.32
C GLU A 472 -29.05 2.37 -8.90
N ALA A 473 -29.19 3.68 -9.14
CA ALA A 473 -28.08 4.51 -9.60
C ALA A 473 -27.05 4.76 -8.48
N ILE A 474 -25.75 4.61 -8.81
CA ILE A 474 -24.61 4.81 -7.90
C ILE A 474 -23.58 5.75 -8.51
N GLY A 475 -22.72 6.37 -7.68
CA GLY A 475 -21.72 7.32 -8.14
C GLY A 475 -22.25 8.76 -8.18
N GLY A 476 -21.93 9.50 -9.23
CA GLY A 476 -22.26 10.93 -9.39
C GLY A 476 -21.28 11.65 -10.31
N THR A 477 -21.47 12.95 -10.54
CA THR A 477 -20.64 13.73 -11.47
C THR A 477 -20.06 14.99 -10.82
N ARG A 478 -18.94 15.50 -11.35
CA ARG A 478 -18.27 16.73 -10.86
C ARG A 478 -17.93 16.69 -9.37
N HIS A 479 -17.44 15.55 -8.91
CA HIS A 479 -17.16 15.21 -7.52
C HIS A 479 -18.36 15.29 -6.56
N ARG A 480 -19.59 15.36 -7.09
CA ARG A 480 -20.82 15.37 -6.30
C ARG A 480 -21.47 13.99 -6.38
N LEU A 481 -21.56 13.32 -5.23
CA LEU A 481 -22.29 12.07 -5.09
C LEU A 481 -23.78 12.28 -5.41
N LEU A 482 -24.41 11.30 -6.05
CA LEU A 482 -25.86 11.24 -6.18
C LEU A 482 -26.50 11.32 -4.79
N GLY A 483 -27.51 12.19 -4.63
CA GLY A 483 -28.14 12.42 -3.31
C GLY A 483 -28.86 11.20 -2.72
N THR A 484 -29.12 10.18 -3.54
CA THR A 484 -29.69 8.89 -3.13
C THR A 484 -28.66 7.94 -2.53
N ASN A 485 -27.37 8.26 -2.63
CA ASN A 485 -26.26 7.44 -2.14
C ASN A 485 -25.72 7.99 -0.82
N GLN A 486 -25.14 7.14 0.02
CA GLN A 486 -24.64 7.51 1.35
C GLN A 486 -23.22 7.01 1.57
N LEU A 487 -22.50 7.60 2.52
CA LEU A 487 -21.21 7.07 2.97
C LEU A 487 -21.42 5.76 3.73
N ALA A 488 -20.63 4.73 3.43
CA ALA A 488 -20.67 3.42 4.09
C ALA A 488 -19.65 3.38 5.24
N THR A 489 -19.96 4.10 6.31
CA THR A 489 -19.11 4.31 7.48
C THR A 489 -18.74 2.98 8.18
N GLU A 490 -19.59 1.98 8.05
CA GLU A 490 -19.40 0.61 8.53
C GLU A 490 -18.20 -0.11 7.88
N MET A 491 -17.73 0.34 6.71
CA MET A 491 -16.67 -0.34 5.95
C MET A 491 -15.25 0.07 6.39
N ASP A 492 -15.07 1.32 6.82
CA ASP A 492 -13.75 1.89 7.13
C ASP A 492 -13.73 2.81 8.37
N GLY A 493 -14.88 3.06 8.99
CA GLY A 493 -15.05 3.95 10.14
C GLY A 493 -14.95 5.44 9.79
N ALA A 494 -15.16 5.83 8.53
CA ALA A 494 -15.16 7.23 8.11
C ALA A 494 -16.42 7.97 8.58
N THR A 495 -16.25 9.20 9.05
CA THR A 495 -17.38 10.12 9.38
C THR A 495 -17.66 11.12 8.27
N SER A 496 -16.80 11.18 7.24
CA SER A 496 -16.91 12.04 6.07
C SER A 496 -16.32 11.37 4.84
N SER A 497 -16.77 11.80 3.66
CA SER A 497 -16.21 11.37 2.37
C SER A 497 -14.79 11.90 2.19
N ALA A 498 -13.96 11.16 1.46
CA ALA A 498 -12.58 11.56 1.18
C ALA A 498 -12.46 12.80 0.29
N TRP A 499 -13.54 13.18 -0.42
CA TRP A 499 -13.68 14.44 -1.16
C TRP A 499 -14.86 15.27 -0.61
N PRO A 500 -14.74 16.62 -0.50
CA PRO A 500 -13.56 17.46 -0.75
C PRO A 500 -12.48 17.33 0.34
N GLY A 501 -12.61 16.37 1.25
CA GLY A 501 -11.87 16.30 2.51
C GLY A 501 -12.60 17.09 3.61
N PRO A 502 -12.17 16.99 4.88
CA PRO A 502 -12.64 17.89 5.91
C PRO A 502 -12.32 19.34 5.50
N LEU A 503 -13.34 20.17 5.38
CA LEU A 503 -13.17 21.62 5.48
C LEU A 503 -12.60 21.89 6.87
N HIS A 504 -11.32 22.26 6.93
CA HIS A 504 -10.76 22.95 8.09
C HIS A 504 -10.72 24.43 7.81
#